data_AF-A0A2R5G1P8-F1
#
_entry.id   AF-A0A2R5G1P8-F1
#
_cell.length_a   1.000
_cell.length_b   1.000
_cell.length_c   1.000
_cell.angle_alpha   90.00
_cell.angle_beta   90.00
_cell.angle_gamma   90.00
#
_symmetry.space_group_name_H-M   'P 1'
#
loop_
_entity.id
_entity.type
_entity.pdbx_description
1 polymer ?
#
loop_
_entity_poly.entity_id
_entity_poly.type
_entity_poly.pdbx_seq_one_letter_code
_entity_poly.pdbx_strand_id
1 'polypeptide(L)'
;MAWIAGNQLQGGKYTIERELGRGRFGITYLVKNKKGDRQVIKTLNDDLLNSLNQSERGRLKTMFLREALKLQRCKHKYIVEVVDSFEEADRLCLVMEYPEISCCGVMAKQF
;
A
#
# COMPACT_ATOMS: atom_id res chain seq x y z
N MET A 1 8.18 12.03 -3.63
CA MET A 1 8.44 11.45 -4.97
C MET A 1 7.92 10.01 -5.06
N ALA A 2 7.45 9.56 -6.23
CA ALA A 2 6.99 8.17 -6.41
C ALA A 2 8.17 7.22 -6.66
N TRP A 3 8.04 5.96 -6.20
CA TRP A 3 9.05 4.94 -6.47
C TRP A 3 8.90 4.39 -7.89
N ILE A 4 10.03 3.99 -8.48
CA ILE A 4 10.09 3.45 -9.84
C ILE A 4 10.51 1.97 -9.81
N ALA A 5 10.30 1.29 -10.95
CA ALA A 5 10.72 -0.09 -11.13
C ALA A 5 12.20 -0.29 -10.77
N GLY A 6 12.50 -1.35 -10.02
CA GLY A 6 13.84 -1.67 -9.53
C GLY A 6 14.20 -1.04 -8.18
N ASN A 7 13.42 -0.08 -7.65
CA ASN A 7 13.65 0.41 -6.30
C ASN A 7 13.41 -0.71 -5.28
N GLN A 8 14.29 -0.75 -4.28
CA GLN A 8 14.26 -1.73 -3.19
C GLN A 8 13.78 -1.06 -1.90
N LEU A 9 12.80 -1.68 -1.23
CA LEU A 9 12.21 -1.20 0.01
C LEU A 9 12.49 -2.20 1.15
N GLN A 10 12.47 -1.70 2.39
CA GLN A 10 12.69 -2.45 3.63
C GLN A 10 13.98 -3.28 3.57
N GLY A 11 15.11 -2.63 3.32
CA GLY A 11 16.42 -3.29 3.23
C GLY A 11 16.51 -4.34 2.11
N GLY A 12 15.79 -4.11 1.00
CA GLY A 12 15.76 -5.01 -0.15
C GLY A 12 14.86 -6.23 0.01
N LYS A 13 13.95 -6.25 0.99
CA LYS A 13 12.93 -7.29 1.10
C LYS A 13 11.94 -7.25 -0.07
N TYR A 14 11.62 -6.05 -0.55
CA TYR A 14 10.68 -5.82 -1.64
C TYR A 14 11.33 -5.05 -2.77
N THR A 15 11.11 -5.49 -4.01
CA THR A 15 11.53 -4.78 -5.22
C THR A 15 10.32 -4.30 -5.98
N ILE A 16 10.25 -3.01 -6.30
CA ILE A 16 9.17 -2.41 -7.08
C ILE A 16 9.22 -2.97 -8.50
N GLU A 17 8.14 -3.59 -8.97
CA GLU A 17 7.99 -3.99 -10.37
C GLU A 17 7.41 -2.83 -11.18
N ARG A 18 6.31 -2.21 -10.71
CA ARG A 18 5.64 -1.07 -11.35
C ARG A 18 4.62 -0.39 -10.43
N GLU A 19 4.24 0.83 -10.76
CA GLU A 19 3.03 1.47 -10.21
C GLU A 19 1.78 0.76 -10.79
N LEU A 20 0.86 0.32 -9.91
CA LEU A 20 -0.44 -0.23 -10.31
C LEU A 20 -1.49 0.88 -10.47
N GLY A 21 -1.33 1.96 -9.72
CA GLY A 21 -2.14 3.16 -9.87
C GLY A 21 -1.94 4.15 -8.73
N ARG A 22 -2.34 5.39 -9.02
CA ARG A 22 -2.34 6.50 -8.06
C ARG A 22 -3.78 6.96 -7.83
N GLY A 23 -4.24 6.79 -6.60
CA GLY A 23 -5.53 7.31 -6.14
C GLY A 23 -5.40 8.69 -5.53
N ARG A 24 -6.52 9.24 -5.06
CA ARG A 24 -6.54 10.52 -4.34
C ARG A 24 -5.68 10.49 -3.08
N PHE A 25 -5.66 9.36 -2.38
CA PHE A 25 -5.06 9.24 -1.05
C PHE A 25 -3.66 8.63 -1.04
N GLY A 26 -3.23 8.01 -2.13
CA GLY A 26 -2.00 7.23 -2.11
C GLY A 26 -1.65 6.59 -3.44
N ILE A 27 -0.47 5.98 -3.45
CA ILE A 27 0.08 5.26 -4.59
C ILE A 27 0.15 3.78 -4.24
N THR A 28 -0.22 2.96 -5.21
CA THR A 28 -0.22 1.50 -5.10
C THR A 28 0.81 0.94 -6.07
N TYR A 29 1.72 0.12 -5.57
CA TYR A 29 2.79 -0.50 -6.32
C TYR A 29 2.67 -2.01 -6.32
N LEU A 30 2.99 -2.64 -7.45
CA LEU A 30 3.27 -4.07 -7.52
C LEU A 30 4.74 -4.27 -7.13
N VAL A 31 4.97 -5.18 -6.19
CA VAL A 31 6.31 -5.53 -5.74
C VAL A 31 6.53 -7.02 -5.79
N LYS A 32 7.80 -7.41 -5.85
CA LYS A 32 8.26 -8.80 -5.71
C LYS A 32 9.07 -8.93 -4.43
N ASN A 33 8.75 -9.94 -3.62
CA ASN A 33 9.54 -10.24 -2.43
C ASN A 33 10.81 -11.03 -2.79
N LYS A 34 11.70 -11.28 -1.82
CA LYS A 34 12.92 -12.10 -2.02
C LYS A 34 12.67 -13.55 -2.46
N LYS A 35 11.48 -14.10 -2.17
CA LYS A 35 11.08 -15.46 -2.58
C LYS A 35 10.55 -15.51 -4.00
N GLY A 36 10.23 -14.35 -4.57
CA GLY A 36 9.69 -14.20 -5.91
C GLY A 36 8.17 -14.04 -5.98
N ASP A 37 7.49 -14.00 -4.83
CA ASP A 37 6.04 -13.80 -4.78
C ASP A 37 5.69 -12.34 -5.06
N ARG A 38 4.58 -12.14 -5.79
CA ARG A 38 4.03 -10.81 -6.06
C ARG A 38 3.15 -10.34 -4.92
N GLN A 39 3.33 -9.10 -4.52
CA GLN A 39 2.59 -8.43 -3.47
C GLN A 39 2.28 -6.99 -3.87
N VAL A 40 1.35 -6.37 -3.16
CA VAL A 40 0.98 -4.97 -3.36
C VAL A 40 1.49 -4.14 -2.20
N ILE A 41 2.12 -3.01 -2.49
CA ILE A 41 2.44 -2.00 -1.48
C ILE A 41 1.60 -0.76 -1.71
N LYS A 42 0.81 -0.35 -0.72
CA LYS A 42 0.09 0.93 -0.74
C LYS A 42 0.74 1.90 0.23
N THR A 43 0.96 3.13 -0.23
CA THR A 43 1.55 4.21 0.57
C THR A 43 0.78 5.52 0.35
N LEU A 44 0.90 6.46 1.29
CA LEU A 44 0.31 7.79 1.14
C LEU A 44 1.11 8.64 0.16
N ASN A 45 0.42 9.54 -0.56
CA ASN A 45 1.09 10.46 -1.47
C ASN A 45 1.65 11.67 -0.69
N ASP A 46 2.96 11.92 -0.80
CA ASP A 46 3.59 13.12 -0.22
C ASP A 46 2.96 14.41 -0.72
N ASP A 47 2.58 14.49 -2.00
CA ASP A 47 1.99 15.72 -2.54
C ASP A 47 0.68 16.05 -1.82
N LEU A 48 -0.12 15.02 -1.52
CA LEU A 48 -1.31 15.16 -0.70
C LEU A 48 -0.93 15.55 0.72
N LEU A 49 -0.01 14.84 1.36
CA LEU A 49 0.40 15.15 2.74
C LEU A 49 0.93 16.58 2.87
N ASN A 50 1.69 17.06 1.90
CA ASN A 50 2.26 18.41 1.87
C ASN A 50 1.18 19.48 1.66
N SER A 51 0.12 19.19 0.90
CA SER A 51 -1.03 20.08 0.70
C SER A 51 -1.94 20.19 1.93
N LEU A 52 -1.84 19.28 2.89
CA LEU A 52 -2.71 19.17 4.05
C LEU A 52 -2.08 19.77 5.31
N ASN A 53 -2.93 20.35 6.17
CA ASN A 53 -2.52 20.85 7.48
C ASN A 53 -2.27 19.68 8.46
N GLN A 54 -1.56 19.95 9.56
CA GLN A 54 -1.14 18.89 10.51
C GLN A 54 -2.31 18.06 11.05
N SER A 55 -3.46 18.69 11.31
CA SER A 55 -4.70 18.01 11.74
C SER A 55 -5.25 17.06 10.67
N GLU A 56 -5.23 17.49 9.40
CA GLU A 56 -5.72 16.68 8.28
C GLU A 56 -4.78 15.50 7.98
N ARG A 57 -3.46 15.71 8.05
CA ARG A 57 -2.48 14.61 7.97
C ARG A 57 -2.71 13.58 9.07
N GLY A 58 -2.94 14.03 10.31
CA GLY A 58 -3.24 13.15 11.44
C GLY A 58 -4.51 12.33 11.22
N ARG A 59 -5.59 12.94 10.69
CA ARG A 59 -6.81 12.24 10.30
C ARG A 59 -6.56 11.22 9.19
N LEU A 60 -5.78 11.58 8.17
CA LEU A 60 -5.48 10.71 7.04
C LEU A 60 -4.66 9.49 7.48
N LYS A 61 -3.61 9.69 8.28
CA LYS A 61 -2.80 8.62 8.88
C LYS A 61 -3.69 7.70 9.74
N THR A 62 -4.58 8.27 10.55
CA THR A 62 -5.51 7.50 11.38
C THR A 62 -6.48 6.67 10.55
N MET A 63 -7.05 7.23 9.48
CA MET A 63 -7.94 6.50 8.57
C MET A 63 -7.22 5.35 7.87
N PHE A 64 -5.98 5.60 7.42
CA PHE A 64 -5.15 4.60 6.77
C PHE A 64 -4.79 3.44 7.72
N LEU A 65 -4.40 3.74 8.96
CA LEU A 65 -4.15 2.72 9.99
C LEU A 65 -5.41 1.94 10.37
N ARG A 66 -6.56 2.62 10.51
CA ARG A 66 -7.84 1.95 10.78
C ARG A 66 -8.21 0.97 9.67
N GLU A 67 -7.94 1.31 8.42
CA GLU A 67 -8.22 0.41 7.32
C GLU A 67 -7.27 -0.78 7.31
N ALA A 68 -5.97 -0.57 7.56
CA ALA A 68 -5.01 -1.65 7.75
C ALA A 68 -5.49 -2.63 8.83
N LEU A 69 -5.96 -2.11 9.98
CA LEU A 69 -6.52 -2.91 11.07
C LEU A 69 -7.80 -3.66 10.69
N LYS A 70 -8.68 -3.05 9.89
CA LYS A 70 -9.88 -3.74 9.39
C LYS A 70 -9.50 -4.88 8.46
N LEU A 71 -8.59 -4.64 7.52
CA LEU A 71 -8.13 -5.64 6.57
C LEU A 71 -7.41 -6.80 7.28
N GLN A 72 -6.59 -6.53 8.30
CA GLN A 72 -5.96 -7.56 9.14
C GLN A 72 -6.99 -8.46 9.86
N ARG A 73 -8.16 -7.92 10.22
CA ARG A 73 -9.21 -8.67 10.94
C ARG A 73 -10.18 -9.38 10.00
N CYS A 74 -10.16 -9.08 8.71
CA CYS A 74 -11.08 -9.65 7.72
C CYS A 74 -10.45 -10.86 7.00
N LYS A 75 -10.67 -12.05 7.53
CA LYS A 75 -10.34 -13.31 6.84
C LYS A 75 -11.50 -13.74 5.95
N HIS A 76 -11.53 -13.25 4.71
CA HIS A 76 -12.53 -13.67 3.72
C HIS A 76 -11.86 -13.89 2.37
N LYS A 77 -12.30 -14.90 1.61
CA LYS A 77 -11.73 -15.32 0.31
C LYS A 77 -11.64 -14.22 -0.76
N TYR A 78 -12.28 -13.06 -0.55
CA TYR A 78 -12.33 -11.93 -1.47
C TYR A 78 -11.84 -10.62 -0.86
N ILE A 79 -11.23 -10.66 0.33
CA ILE A 79 -10.66 -9.48 0.99
C ILE A 79 -9.15 -9.69 1.04
N VAL A 80 -8.40 -8.70 0.55
CA VAL A 80 -6.94 -8.77 0.50
C VAL A 80 -6.39 -8.67 1.92
N GLU A 81 -5.65 -9.68 2.35
CA GLU A 81 -5.01 -9.70 3.66
C GLU A 81 -3.76 -8.80 3.68
N VAL A 82 -3.58 -8.06 4.77
CA VAL A 82 -2.36 -7.29 5.03
C VAL A 82 -1.31 -8.25 5.57
N VAL A 83 -0.23 -8.42 4.81
CA VAL A 83 0.85 -9.36 5.12
C VAL A 83 1.89 -8.73 6.04
N ASP A 84 2.17 -7.44 5.84
CA ASP A 84 3.19 -6.71 6.58
C ASP A 84 2.90 -5.20 6.53
N SER A 85 3.52 -4.44 7.43
CA SER A 85 3.51 -2.98 7.39
C SER A 85 4.83 -2.43 7.91
N PHE A 86 5.39 -1.45 7.20
CA PHE A 86 6.65 -0.82 7.56
C PHE A 86 6.66 0.66 7.20
N GLU A 87 7.61 1.41 7.75
CA GLU A 87 7.86 2.80 7.34
C GLU A 87 9.12 2.86 6.47
N GLU A 88 9.04 3.61 5.37
CA GLU A 88 10.15 3.80 4.43
C GLU A 88 10.11 5.25 3.95
N ALA A 89 11.24 5.96 4.08
CA ALA A 89 11.34 7.39 3.75
C ALA A 89 10.21 8.25 4.37
N ASP A 90 9.90 8.04 5.65
CA ASP A 90 8.81 8.71 6.40
C ASP A 90 7.39 8.43 5.87
N ARG A 91 7.24 7.35 5.09
CA ARG A 91 5.96 6.90 4.55
C ARG A 91 5.59 5.53 5.10
N LEU A 92 4.36 5.43 5.60
CA LEU A 92 3.78 4.15 5.97
C LEU A 92 3.47 3.35 4.69
N CYS A 93 3.93 2.11 4.67
CA CYS A 93 3.78 1.15 3.60
C CYS A 93 2.98 -0.04 4.12
N LEU A 94 1.86 -0.34 3.48
CA LEU A 94 1.06 -1.54 3.76
C LEU A 94 1.33 -2.56 2.67
N VAL A 95 1.87 -3.71 3.06
CA VAL A 95 2.08 -4.86 2.18
C VAL A 95 0.84 -5.73 2.24
N MET A 96 0.31 -6.04 1.08
CA MET A 96 -0.92 -6.79 0.89
C MET A 96 -0.67 -7.90 -0.13
N GLU A 97 -1.42 -8.99 -0.05
CA GLU A 97 -1.34 -10.03 -1.08
C GLU A 97 -1.76 -9.48 -2.46
N TYR A 98 -1.15 -9.98 -3.54
CA TYR A 98 -1.59 -9.67 -4.89
C TYR A 98 -2.63 -10.72 -5.33
N PRO A 99 -3.93 -10.38 -5.45
CA PRO A 99 -4.91 -11.34 -5.92
C PRO A 99 -4.65 -11.63 -7.41
N GLU A 100 -4.21 -12.84 -7.74
CA GLU A 100 -3.96 -13.27 -9.12
C GLU A 100 -5.22 -13.42 -9.98
N ILE A 101 -6.42 -13.24 -9.41
CA ILE A 101 -7.69 -13.49 -10.09
C ILE A 101 -8.16 -12.23 -10.84
N SER A 102 -8.23 -12.36 -12.17
CA SER A 102 -8.78 -11.45 -13.17
C SER A 102 -10.30 -11.18 -13.05
N CYS A 103 -10.94 -11.41 -11.90
CA CYS A 103 -12.32 -11.01 -11.68
C CYS A 103 -12.37 -9.59 -11.11
N CYS A 104 -13.05 -8.72 -11.85
CA CYS A 104 -13.60 -7.44 -11.40
C CYS A 104 -13.92 -7.44 -9.89
N GLY A 105 -13.28 -6.54 -9.14
CA GLY A 105 -13.85 -6.05 -7.89
C GLY A 105 -13.32 -6.60 -6.57
N VAL A 106 -12.11 -7.17 -6.51
CA VAL A 106 -11.45 -7.35 -5.20
C VAL A 106 -11.14 -5.96 -4.63
N MET A 107 -11.90 -5.57 -3.62
CA MET A 107 -11.90 -4.22 -3.07
C MET A 107 -10.55 -3.85 -2.44
N ALA A 108 -9.76 -3.08 -3.17
CA ALA A 108 -8.93 -2.00 -2.61
C ALA A 108 -9.53 -0.63 -2.99
N LYS A 109 -10.87 -0.57 -3.12
CA LYS A 109 -11.61 0.60 -3.63
C LYS A 109 -12.15 1.54 -2.55
N GLN A 110 -11.80 1.33 -1.28
CA GLN A 110 -11.99 2.36 -0.26
C GLN A 110 -10.70 3.18 -0.20
N PHE A 111 -10.85 4.50 -0.44
CA PHE A 111 -9.84 5.54 -0.69
C PHE A 111 -9.51 5.78 -2.15
#